data_AF-A0A4Q7FLP3-F1
#
_entry.id   AF-A0A4Q7FLP3-F1
#
_cell.length_a   1.000
_cell.length_b   1.000
_cell.length_c   1.000
_cell.angle_alpha   90.00
_cell.angle_beta   90.00
_cell.angle_gamma   90.00
#
_symmetry.space_group_name_H-M   'P 1'
#
loop_
_entity.id
_entity.type
_entity.pdbx_description
1 polymer ?
#
loop_
_entity_poly.entity_id
_entity_poly.type
_entity_poly.pdbx_seq_one_letter_code
_entity_poly.pdbx_strand_id
1 'polypeptide(L)'
;MALRMVALNRATAGRWFARKGIPEDVREDYQRLYGHKREAHLKLPADTPKHEAKARLGEWEAEIETRIATLRAQRNGEGQPLTKLNAIALAGRWYNWFVKQHEDDPGPAKRWRETANYFVWDVLRDEAPDSYEEDPGSDPHCDWEKTPEVREAVRPHVAELARTATFLASEGKALNDTAYGLFVDAVSDNLLPALSVLERRAKGDYSPDETPNAFPPFTEGLALGSSGVSCWELFEAFVLATKPADKTVNRWRATPDEELRDALTGRSSGKSVGRTYGAKGDVAALGCQGSKASSG
;
A
#
# COMPACT_ATOMS: atom_id res chain seq x y z
N MET A 1 -17.54 -16.90 15.42
CA MET A 1 -18.69 -16.54 14.55
C MET A 1 -18.62 -17.38 13.28
N ALA A 2 -19.72 -18.00 12.86
CA ALA A 2 -19.75 -18.82 11.65
C ALA A 2 -19.58 -17.93 10.40
N LEU A 3 -18.54 -18.18 9.61
CA LEU A 3 -18.35 -17.56 8.29
C LEU A 3 -19.54 -17.97 7.40
N ARG A 4 -20.46 -17.04 7.16
CA ARG A 4 -21.57 -17.27 6.25
C ARG A 4 -20.99 -17.26 4.83
N MET A 5 -20.74 -18.45 4.28
CA MET A 5 -20.26 -18.61 2.90
C MET A 5 -21.12 -17.77 1.94
N VAL A 6 -20.46 -16.94 1.12
CA VAL A 6 -21.17 -16.08 0.17
C VAL A 6 -21.69 -16.93 -0.99
N ALA A 7 -23.01 -16.97 -1.15
CA ALA A 7 -23.65 -17.76 -2.19
C ALA A 7 -23.70 -17.02 -3.54
N LEU A 8 -23.29 -17.71 -4.60
CA LEU A 8 -23.48 -17.27 -5.99
C LEU A 8 -24.90 -17.61 -6.44
N ASN A 9 -25.67 -16.60 -6.81
CA ASN A 9 -27.06 -16.72 -7.21
C ASN A 9 -27.26 -16.30 -8.67
N ARG A 10 -28.32 -16.81 -9.30
CA ARG A 10 -28.70 -16.45 -10.67
C ARG A 10 -30.00 -15.64 -10.64
N ALA A 11 -29.99 -14.46 -11.25
CA ALA A 11 -31.16 -13.61 -11.37
C ALA A 11 -32.12 -14.13 -12.45
N THR A 12 -33.38 -13.68 -12.40
CA THR A 12 -34.40 -14.01 -13.42
C THR A 12 -33.98 -13.61 -14.84
N ALA A 13 -33.16 -12.56 -14.96
CA ALA A 13 -32.57 -12.09 -16.22
C ALA A 13 -31.29 -12.87 -16.63
N GLY A 14 -31.01 -14.04 -16.03
CA GLY A 14 -29.89 -14.91 -16.36
C GLY A 14 -28.52 -14.52 -15.79
N ARG A 15 -28.36 -13.26 -15.34
CA ARG A 15 -27.13 -12.70 -14.74
C ARG A 15 -26.76 -13.37 -13.41
N TRP A 16 -25.47 -13.50 -13.13
CA TRP A 16 -24.99 -13.96 -11.82
C TRP A 16 -24.83 -12.79 -10.85
N PHE A 17 -25.11 -13.03 -9.58
CA PHE A 17 -24.84 -12.05 -8.53
C PHE A 17 -24.47 -12.72 -7.21
N ALA A 18 -23.66 -12.02 -6.41
CA ALA A 18 -23.35 -12.39 -5.04
C ALA A 18 -23.33 -11.13 -4.17
N ARG A 19 -23.54 -11.30 -2.86
CA ARG A 19 -23.58 -10.19 -1.90
C ARG A 19 -22.82 -10.59 -0.64
N LYS A 20 -21.99 -9.67 -0.15
CA LYS A 20 -21.24 -9.86 1.10
C LYS A 20 -21.54 -8.70 2.03
N GLY A 21 -21.97 -9.01 3.26
CA GLY A 21 -22.26 -8.01 4.27
C GLY A 21 -20.97 -7.37 4.78
N ILE A 22 -20.95 -6.04 4.86
CA ILE A 22 -19.83 -5.29 5.43
C ILE A 22 -20.04 -5.20 6.95
N PRO A 23 -19.07 -5.67 7.77
CA PRO A 23 -19.15 -5.62 9.22
C PRO A 23 -19.29 -4.21 9.75
N GLU A 24 -20.09 -4.04 10.81
CA GLU A 24 -20.47 -2.74 11.37
C GLU A 24 -19.28 -1.86 11.76
N ASP A 25 -18.25 -2.50 12.29
CA ASP A 25 -17.02 -1.87 12.77
C ASP A 25 -16.17 -1.22 11.67
N VAL A 26 -16.39 -1.55 10.39
CA VAL A 26 -15.66 -0.94 9.27
C VAL A 26 -16.57 -0.23 8.26
N ARG A 27 -17.89 -0.13 8.50
CA ARG A 27 -18.83 0.40 7.50
C ARG A 27 -18.54 1.83 7.07
N GLU A 28 -18.14 2.69 7.99
CA GLU A 28 -17.91 4.10 7.69
C GLU A 28 -16.66 4.28 6.83
N ASP A 29 -15.57 3.59 7.19
CA ASP A 29 -14.34 3.58 6.41
C ASP A 29 -14.53 2.90 5.06
N TYR A 30 -15.24 1.78 5.03
CA TYR A 30 -15.54 1.06 3.80
C TYR A 30 -16.44 1.89 2.88
N GLN A 31 -17.43 2.60 3.41
CA GLN A 31 -18.25 3.54 2.63
C GLN A 31 -17.40 4.68 2.07
N ARG A 32 -16.52 5.25 2.89
CA ARG A 32 -15.64 6.35 2.50
C ARG A 32 -14.70 5.96 1.35
N LEU A 33 -14.12 4.76 1.39
CA LEU A 33 -13.14 4.31 0.39
C LEU A 33 -13.77 3.62 -0.82
N TYR A 34 -14.84 2.83 -0.63
CA TYR A 34 -15.40 1.94 -1.64
C TYR A 34 -16.84 2.26 -2.02
N GLY A 35 -17.44 3.33 -1.48
CA GLY A 35 -18.77 3.83 -1.83
C GLY A 35 -19.96 3.00 -1.34
N HIS A 36 -19.71 1.81 -0.76
CA HIS A 36 -20.76 0.90 -0.29
C HIS A 36 -20.76 0.78 1.24
N LYS A 37 -21.90 1.01 1.90
CA LYS A 37 -21.95 1.00 3.37
C LYS A 37 -22.24 -0.37 3.99
N ARG A 38 -23.17 -1.13 3.41
CA ARG A 38 -23.75 -2.32 4.08
C ARG A 38 -23.43 -3.62 3.37
N GLU A 39 -23.32 -3.61 2.06
CA GLU A 39 -23.07 -4.80 1.24
C GLU A 39 -22.17 -4.46 0.07
N ALA A 40 -21.19 -5.31 -0.20
CA ALA A 40 -20.50 -5.36 -1.48
C ALA A 40 -21.27 -6.30 -2.42
N HIS A 41 -21.38 -5.93 -3.70
CA HIS A 41 -22.09 -6.72 -4.71
C HIS A 41 -21.14 -7.17 -5.81
N LEU A 42 -21.20 -8.46 -6.13
CA LEU A 42 -20.68 -8.99 -7.39
C LEU A 42 -21.84 -9.08 -8.38
N LYS A 43 -21.64 -8.59 -9.60
CA LYS A 43 -22.59 -8.72 -10.71
C LYS A 43 -21.81 -9.20 -11.93
N LEU A 44 -22.15 -10.36 -12.45
CA LEU A 44 -21.56 -10.88 -13.68
C LEU A 44 -22.61 -10.98 -14.80
N PRO A 45 -22.20 -10.83 -16.05
CA PRO A 45 -23.06 -11.05 -17.22
C PRO A 45 -23.76 -12.42 -17.26
N ALA A 46 -24.82 -12.54 -18.06
CA ALA A 46 -25.63 -13.75 -18.15
C ALA A 46 -24.98 -14.88 -18.98
N ASP A 47 -24.07 -14.48 -19.88
CA ASP A 47 -23.26 -15.32 -20.77
C ASP A 47 -22.01 -15.89 -20.07
N THR A 48 -21.65 -15.41 -18.87
CA THR A 48 -20.52 -15.94 -18.11
C THR A 48 -20.75 -17.42 -17.76
N PRO A 49 -19.86 -18.34 -18.18
CA PRO A 49 -19.94 -19.75 -17.83
C PRO A 49 -19.89 -19.98 -16.32
N LYS A 50 -20.60 -21.00 -15.83
CA LYS A 50 -20.72 -21.30 -14.39
C LYS A 50 -19.37 -21.50 -13.69
N HIS A 51 -18.39 -22.11 -14.35
CA HIS A 51 -17.06 -22.35 -13.77
C HIS A 51 -16.29 -21.03 -13.60
N GLU A 52 -16.32 -20.16 -14.60
CA GLU A 52 -15.71 -18.82 -14.53
C GLU A 52 -16.40 -17.96 -13.47
N ALA A 53 -17.74 -18.00 -13.39
CA ALA A 53 -18.48 -17.28 -12.37
C ALA A 53 -18.12 -17.70 -10.94
N LYS A 54 -17.77 -18.98 -10.72
CA LYS A 54 -17.25 -19.48 -9.44
C LYS A 54 -15.83 -19.00 -9.15
N ALA A 55 -14.94 -19.00 -10.14
CA ALA A 55 -13.58 -18.47 -9.99
C ALA A 55 -13.61 -16.98 -9.61
N ARG A 56 -14.39 -16.19 -10.36
CA ARG A 56 -14.62 -14.76 -10.11
C ARG A 56 -15.24 -14.49 -8.73
N LEU A 57 -16.11 -15.39 -8.24
CA LEU A 57 -16.64 -15.30 -6.89
C LEU A 57 -15.54 -15.45 -5.85
N GLY A 58 -14.66 -16.45 -6.00
CA GLY A 58 -13.55 -16.68 -5.07
C GLY A 58 -12.56 -15.51 -5.02
N GLU A 59 -12.18 -14.99 -6.19
CA GLU A 59 -11.33 -13.80 -6.32
C GLU A 59 -11.96 -12.58 -5.64
N TRP A 60 -13.22 -12.29 -5.98
CA TRP A 60 -13.96 -11.17 -5.40
C TRP A 60 -14.14 -11.34 -3.88
N GLU A 61 -14.42 -12.56 -3.40
CA GLU A 61 -14.59 -12.81 -1.98
C GLU A 61 -13.30 -12.57 -1.20
N ALA A 62 -12.17 -13.05 -1.72
CA ALA A 62 -10.84 -12.82 -1.14
C ALA A 62 -10.51 -11.32 -1.12
N GLU A 63 -10.84 -10.60 -2.18
CA GLU A 63 -10.66 -9.15 -2.26
C GLU A 63 -11.47 -8.41 -1.19
N ILE A 64 -12.76 -8.70 -1.04
CA ILE A 64 -13.61 -8.03 -0.04
C ILE A 64 -13.13 -8.34 1.38
N GLU A 65 -12.74 -9.58 1.68
CA GLU A 65 -12.18 -9.95 2.99
C GLU A 65 -10.87 -9.20 3.28
N THR A 66 -9.99 -9.10 2.27
CA THR A 66 -8.75 -8.34 2.39
C THR A 66 -9.05 -6.87 2.72
N ARG A 67 -10.01 -6.24 2.02
CA ARG A 67 -10.40 -4.84 2.30
C ARG A 67 -10.92 -4.65 3.72
N ILE A 68 -11.79 -5.56 4.20
CA ILE A 68 -12.32 -5.53 5.56
C ILE A 68 -11.20 -5.69 6.58
N ALA A 69 -10.30 -6.66 6.37
CA ALA A 69 -9.15 -6.89 7.24
C ALA A 69 -8.23 -5.67 7.27
N THR A 70 -7.95 -5.02 6.14
CA THR A 70 -7.14 -3.80 6.08
C THR A 70 -7.76 -2.66 6.87
N LEU A 71 -9.07 -2.46 6.77
CA LEU A 71 -9.75 -1.40 7.52
C LEU A 71 -9.74 -1.66 9.03
N ARG A 72 -9.93 -2.91 9.44
CA ARG A 72 -9.80 -3.30 10.86
C ARG A 72 -8.40 -3.06 11.37
N ALA A 73 -7.41 -3.47 10.58
CA ALA A 73 -6.02 -3.32 10.94
C ALA A 73 -5.66 -1.83 11.10
N GLN A 74 -6.01 -0.99 10.11
CA GLN A 74 -5.83 0.46 10.18
C GLN A 74 -6.50 1.09 11.42
N ARG A 75 -7.69 0.63 11.79
CA ARG A 75 -8.42 1.14 12.96
C ARG A 75 -7.78 0.71 14.29
N ASN A 76 -7.21 -0.49 14.35
CA ASN A 76 -6.56 -1.03 15.54
C ASN A 76 -5.09 -0.61 15.66
N GLY A 77 -4.53 0.08 14.66
CA GLY A 77 -3.08 0.32 14.56
C GLY A 77 -2.28 -0.94 14.22
N GLU A 78 -2.95 -2.04 13.91
CA GLU A 78 -2.36 -3.26 13.39
C GLU A 78 -2.04 -2.99 11.91
N GLY A 79 -0.79 -3.15 11.47
CA GLY A 79 -0.42 -2.74 10.10
C GLY A 79 -1.25 -3.44 9.00
N GLN A 80 -1.23 -2.89 7.79
CA GLN A 80 -1.99 -3.38 6.65
C GLN A 80 -1.65 -4.85 6.34
N PRO A 81 -2.65 -5.73 6.15
CA PRO A 81 -2.43 -7.09 5.67
C PRO A 81 -2.03 -7.06 4.19
N LEU A 82 -1.21 -8.04 3.77
CA LEU A 82 -0.81 -8.24 2.38
C LEU A 82 -1.15 -9.66 1.94
N THR A 83 -1.64 -9.78 0.71
CA THR A 83 -1.68 -11.07 0.01
C THR A 83 -0.27 -11.41 -0.49
N LYS A 84 0.03 -12.69 -0.72
CA LYS A 84 1.32 -13.10 -1.30
C LYS A 84 1.62 -12.39 -2.62
N LEU A 85 0.62 -12.20 -3.48
CA LEU A 85 0.77 -11.49 -4.76
C LEU A 85 1.10 -10.01 -4.55
N ASN A 86 0.42 -9.34 -3.61
CA ASN A 86 0.74 -7.94 -3.27
C ASN A 86 2.10 -7.81 -2.58
N ALA A 87 2.55 -8.80 -1.81
CA ALA A 87 3.89 -8.81 -1.22
C ALA A 87 4.97 -8.89 -2.30
N ILE A 88 4.81 -9.75 -3.31
CA ILE A 88 5.72 -9.84 -4.46
C ILE A 88 5.72 -8.54 -5.26
N ALA A 89 4.55 -7.96 -5.51
CA ALA A 89 4.46 -6.68 -6.20
C ALA A 89 5.08 -5.51 -5.39
N LEU A 90 4.98 -5.54 -4.06
CA LEU A 90 5.62 -4.58 -3.18
C LEU A 90 7.16 -4.77 -3.18
N ALA A 91 7.63 -6.02 -3.24
CA ALA A 91 9.04 -6.33 -3.42
C ALA A 91 9.58 -5.79 -4.77
N GLY A 92 8.77 -5.81 -5.83
CA GLY A 92 9.12 -5.16 -7.10
C GLY A 92 9.25 -3.64 -7.00
N ARG A 93 8.40 -2.98 -6.20
CA ARG A 93 8.57 -1.54 -5.90
C ARG A 93 9.84 -1.29 -5.08
N TRP A 94 10.08 -2.12 -4.07
CA TRP A 94 11.30 -2.08 -3.28
C TRP A 94 12.54 -2.23 -4.14
N TYR A 95 12.55 -3.20 -5.07
CA TYR A 95 13.68 -3.46 -5.97
C TYR A 95 14.04 -2.20 -6.77
N ASN A 96 13.05 -1.61 -7.45
CA ASN A 96 13.25 -0.38 -8.22
C ASN A 96 13.71 0.78 -7.34
N TRP A 97 13.11 0.93 -6.15
CA TRP A 97 13.51 1.95 -5.20
C TRP A 97 14.96 1.77 -4.75
N PHE A 98 15.35 0.56 -4.38
CA PHE A 98 16.67 0.22 -3.84
C PHE A 98 17.76 0.42 -4.90
N VAL A 99 17.55 -0.10 -6.11
CA VAL A 99 18.48 0.06 -7.22
C VAL A 99 18.64 1.54 -7.60
N LYS A 100 17.54 2.31 -7.62
CA LYS A 100 17.57 3.74 -7.93
C LYS A 100 18.36 4.57 -6.92
N GLN A 101 18.41 4.17 -5.63
CA GLN A 101 19.22 4.89 -4.63
C GLN A 101 20.73 4.88 -4.94
N HIS A 102 21.17 3.92 -5.76
CA HIS A 102 22.58 3.66 -6.04
C HIS A 102 22.90 3.72 -7.54
N GLU A 103 21.96 4.13 -8.39
CA GLU A 103 22.16 4.12 -9.84
C GLU A 103 23.13 5.21 -10.31
N ASP A 104 23.01 6.42 -9.76
CA ASP A 104 23.85 7.57 -10.16
C ASP A 104 25.27 7.49 -9.58
N ASP A 105 25.40 6.91 -8.38
CA ASP A 105 26.67 6.63 -7.72
C ASP A 105 26.62 5.25 -7.03
N PRO A 106 26.90 4.17 -7.78
CA PRO A 106 26.89 2.82 -7.21
C PRO A 106 28.08 2.56 -6.29
N GLY A 107 29.08 3.44 -6.23
CA GLY A 107 30.31 3.20 -5.49
C GLY A 107 31.10 1.97 -5.99
N PRO A 108 31.97 1.38 -5.15
CA PRO A 108 32.85 0.29 -5.58
C PRO A 108 32.11 -1.03 -5.80
N ALA A 109 32.33 -1.68 -6.97
CA ALA A 109 31.75 -2.99 -7.28
C ALA A 109 32.06 -4.07 -6.22
N LYS A 110 33.24 -3.98 -5.60
CA LYS A 110 33.68 -4.89 -4.52
C LYS A 110 32.69 -4.91 -3.35
N ARG A 111 32.11 -3.76 -2.99
CA ARG A 111 31.14 -3.63 -1.90
C ARG A 111 29.91 -4.51 -2.14
N TRP A 112 29.32 -4.43 -3.33
CA TRP A 112 28.12 -5.19 -3.67
C TRP A 112 28.37 -6.70 -3.66
N ARG A 113 29.53 -7.12 -4.18
CA ARG A 113 29.95 -8.52 -4.13
C ARG A 113 30.19 -9.00 -2.70
N GLU A 114 30.83 -8.19 -1.86
CA GLU A 114 31.06 -8.52 -0.45
C GLU A 114 29.76 -8.63 0.32
N THR A 115 28.79 -7.75 0.08
CA THR A 115 27.44 -7.85 0.66
C THR A 115 26.72 -9.12 0.21
N ALA A 116 26.78 -9.45 -1.09
CA ALA A 116 26.19 -10.69 -1.60
C ALA A 116 26.86 -11.94 -1.02
N ASN A 117 28.19 -11.94 -0.93
CA ASN A 117 28.95 -13.03 -0.33
C ASN A 117 28.63 -13.20 1.15
N TYR A 118 28.57 -12.11 1.92
CA TYR A 118 28.19 -12.15 3.33
C TYR A 118 26.80 -12.78 3.50
N PHE A 119 25.83 -12.34 2.70
CA PHE A 119 24.48 -12.89 2.78
C PHE A 119 24.43 -14.38 2.45
N VAL A 120 25.15 -14.85 1.44
CA VAL A 120 25.16 -16.27 1.07
C VAL A 120 25.94 -17.12 2.07
N TRP A 121 27.15 -16.70 2.43
CA TRP A 121 28.10 -17.55 3.16
C TRP A 121 27.99 -17.44 4.67
N ASP A 122 27.59 -16.28 5.20
CA ASP A 122 27.57 -16.01 6.65
C ASP A 122 26.15 -15.88 7.22
N VAL A 123 25.12 -15.88 6.37
CA VAL A 123 23.71 -15.81 6.81
C VAL A 123 22.92 -17.01 6.31
N LEU A 124 22.89 -17.24 5.00
CA LEU A 124 22.06 -18.30 4.43
C LEU A 124 22.65 -19.69 4.73
N ARG A 125 23.97 -19.83 4.60
CA ARG A 125 24.66 -21.10 4.83
C ARG A 125 24.62 -21.57 6.29
N ASP A 126 24.59 -20.66 7.26
CA ASP A 126 24.49 -21.01 8.69
C ASP A 126 23.16 -21.73 9.00
N GLU A 127 22.15 -21.53 8.16
CA GLU A 127 20.84 -22.17 8.26
C GLU A 127 20.71 -23.42 7.35
N ALA A 128 21.77 -23.81 6.66
CA ALA A 128 21.77 -24.99 5.82
C ALA A 128 21.66 -26.27 6.68
N PRO A 129 20.82 -27.24 6.30
CA PRO A 129 20.74 -28.50 7.04
C PRO A 129 22.03 -29.31 6.88
N ASP A 130 22.41 -30.08 7.92
CA ASP A 130 23.59 -30.96 7.90
C ASP A 130 23.66 -31.84 6.64
N SER A 131 22.51 -32.31 6.15
CA SER A 131 22.41 -33.11 4.92
C SER A 131 22.89 -32.39 3.65
N TYR A 132 22.79 -31.06 3.61
CA TYR A 132 23.30 -30.24 2.50
C TYR A 132 24.82 -30.10 2.57
N GLU A 133 25.41 -30.09 3.77
CA GLU A 133 26.88 -30.08 3.93
C GLU A 133 27.51 -31.42 3.53
N GLU A 134 26.81 -32.53 3.79
CA GLU A 134 27.26 -33.88 3.46
C GLU A 134 27.15 -34.20 1.96
N ASP A 135 26.06 -33.77 1.30
CA ASP A 135 25.87 -33.92 -0.14
C ASP A 135 25.13 -32.72 -0.77
N PRO A 136 25.87 -31.67 -1.17
CA PRO A 136 25.28 -30.51 -1.85
C PRO A 136 24.56 -30.86 -3.15
N GLY A 137 24.87 -32.03 -3.76
CA GLY A 137 24.24 -32.51 -4.98
C GLY A 137 22.85 -33.11 -4.78
N SER A 138 22.47 -33.42 -3.52
CA SER A 138 21.15 -33.98 -3.18
C SER A 138 20.01 -32.95 -3.24
N ASP A 139 20.32 -31.65 -3.15
CA ASP A 139 19.35 -30.56 -3.35
C ASP A 139 19.89 -29.51 -4.35
N PRO A 140 19.82 -29.79 -5.67
CA PRO A 140 20.32 -28.90 -6.72
C PRO A 140 19.61 -27.54 -6.80
N HIS A 141 18.42 -27.42 -6.18
CA HIS A 141 17.59 -26.22 -6.23
C HIS A 141 17.60 -25.44 -4.92
N CYS A 142 18.35 -25.93 -3.92
CA CYS A 142 18.40 -25.39 -2.56
C CYS A 142 17.00 -25.10 -2.02
N ASP A 143 16.06 -26.03 -2.19
CA ASP A 143 14.68 -25.85 -1.74
C ASP A 143 14.60 -25.69 -0.21
N TRP A 144 15.61 -26.16 0.52
CA TRP A 144 15.77 -25.90 1.96
C TRP A 144 15.76 -24.39 2.30
N GLU A 145 16.26 -23.51 1.43
CA GLU A 145 16.27 -22.05 1.63
C GLU A 145 14.86 -21.45 1.69
N LYS A 146 13.85 -22.17 1.17
CA LYS A 146 12.45 -21.72 1.14
C LYS A 146 11.64 -22.27 2.31
N THR A 147 12.25 -23.06 3.18
CA THR A 147 11.57 -23.58 4.37
C THR A 147 11.18 -22.43 5.31
N PRO A 148 10.01 -22.49 5.97
CA PRO A 148 9.56 -21.44 6.87
C PRO A 148 10.57 -21.11 7.98
N GLU A 149 11.26 -22.13 8.50
CA GLU A 149 12.25 -22.02 9.56
C GLU A 149 13.45 -21.17 9.12
N VAL A 150 14.06 -21.51 7.97
CA VAL A 150 15.19 -20.76 7.40
C VAL A 150 14.75 -19.33 7.04
N ARG A 151 13.55 -19.17 6.48
CA ARG A 151 13.03 -17.83 6.15
C ARG A 151 12.85 -16.98 7.40
N GLU A 152 12.33 -17.55 8.48
CA GLU A 152 12.18 -16.83 9.75
C GLU A 152 13.53 -16.40 10.33
N ALA A 153 14.54 -17.27 10.28
CA ALA A 153 15.89 -16.99 10.77
C ALA A 153 16.61 -15.90 9.95
N VAL A 154 16.47 -15.92 8.62
CA VAL A 154 17.17 -15.01 7.70
C VAL A 154 16.49 -13.63 7.57
N ARG A 155 15.19 -13.53 7.90
CA ARG A 155 14.40 -12.27 7.81
C ARG A 155 15.06 -11.04 8.43
N PRO A 156 15.61 -11.07 9.65
CA PRO A 156 16.24 -9.89 10.26
C PRO A 156 17.42 -9.36 9.44
N HIS A 157 18.27 -10.26 8.91
CA HIS A 157 19.41 -9.90 8.07
C HIS A 157 18.96 -9.32 6.74
N VAL A 158 17.95 -9.93 6.10
CA VAL A 158 17.35 -9.39 4.87
C VAL A 158 16.79 -8.00 5.13
N ALA A 159 16.03 -7.83 6.21
CA ALA A 159 15.41 -6.56 6.56
C ALA A 159 16.42 -5.42 6.71
N GLU A 160 17.55 -5.71 7.36
CA GLU A 160 18.66 -4.77 7.52
C GLU A 160 19.36 -4.45 6.19
N LEU A 161 19.85 -5.49 5.49
CA LEU A 161 20.59 -5.33 4.22
C LEU A 161 19.75 -4.65 3.14
N ALA A 162 18.47 -5.02 3.04
CA ALA A 162 17.51 -4.46 2.09
C ALA A 162 16.91 -3.12 2.54
N ARG A 163 17.21 -2.65 3.76
CA ARG A 163 16.66 -1.40 4.33
C ARG A 163 15.12 -1.35 4.28
N THR A 164 14.47 -2.47 4.57
CA THR A 164 13.01 -2.64 4.39
C THR A 164 12.21 -1.61 5.17
N ALA A 165 12.64 -1.29 6.40
CA ALA A 165 12.01 -0.26 7.23
C ALA A 165 12.06 1.14 6.58
N THR A 166 13.19 1.50 5.95
CA THR A 166 13.32 2.80 5.25
C THR A 166 12.39 2.85 4.05
N PHE A 167 12.34 1.77 3.27
CA PHE A 167 11.45 1.68 2.12
C PHE A 167 9.98 1.80 2.54
N LEU A 168 9.54 1.00 3.52
CA LEU A 168 8.16 1.02 4.02
C LEU A 168 7.78 2.39 4.57
N ALA A 169 8.69 3.05 5.29
CA ALA A 169 8.49 4.42 5.75
C ALA A 169 8.35 5.42 4.59
N SER A 170 9.17 5.28 3.54
CA SER A 170 9.09 6.15 2.35
C SER A 170 7.81 5.94 1.54
N GLU A 171 7.24 4.73 1.56
CA GLU A 171 5.94 4.41 0.97
C GLU A 171 4.75 4.75 1.89
N GLY A 172 5.01 5.18 3.13
CA GLY A 172 3.97 5.45 4.13
C GLY A 172 3.17 4.20 4.53
N LYS A 173 3.77 3.00 4.43
CA LYS A 173 3.10 1.72 4.69
C LYS A 173 3.55 1.16 6.05
N ALA A 174 2.58 0.86 6.91
CA ALA A 174 2.78 0.01 8.07
C ALA A 174 2.15 -1.35 7.76
N LEU A 175 2.90 -2.43 7.96
CA LEU A 175 2.46 -3.82 7.72
C LEU A 175 2.30 -4.54 9.05
N ASN A 176 1.35 -5.47 9.16
CA ASN A 176 1.31 -6.38 10.32
C ASN A 176 2.38 -7.47 10.19
N ASP A 177 2.63 -8.23 11.25
CA ASP A 177 3.73 -9.20 11.33
C ASP A 177 3.68 -10.24 10.20
N THR A 178 2.49 -10.76 9.88
CA THR A 178 2.32 -11.73 8.78
C THR A 178 2.61 -11.09 7.42
N ALA A 179 2.08 -9.89 7.16
CA ALA A 179 2.30 -9.15 5.93
C ALA A 179 3.76 -8.72 5.77
N TYR A 180 4.41 -8.35 6.88
CA TYR A 180 5.82 -8.02 6.93
C TYR A 180 6.67 -9.24 6.58
N GLY A 181 6.39 -10.41 7.19
CA GLY A 181 7.05 -11.67 6.84
C GLY A 181 6.92 -12.00 5.34
N LEU A 182 5.72 -11.93 4.78
CA LEU A 182 5.49 -12.16 3.35
C LEU A 182 6.27 -11.18 2.46
N PHE A 183 6.35 -9.91 2.86
CA PHE A 183 7.09 -8.90 2.14
C PHE A 183 8.61 -9.15 2.20
N VAL A 184 9.16 -9.43 3.38
CA VAL A 184 10.59 -9.70 3.56
C VAL A 184 11.01 -10.99 2.85
N ASP A 185 10.17 -12.03 2.86
CA ASP A 185 10.44 -13.26 2.11
C ASP A 185 10.53 -12.98 0.61
N ALA A 186 9.60 -12.17 0.07
CA ALA A 186 9.63 -11.76 -1.33
C ALA A 186 10.82 -10.84 -1.66
N VAL A 187 11.26 -10.00 -0.73
CA VAL A 187 12.49 -9.19 -0.87
C VAL A 187 13.72 -10.08 -0.87
N SER A 188 13.78 -11.10 -0.01
CA SER A 188 14.89 -12.06 0.07
C SER A 188 15.13 -12.73 -1.29
N ASP A 189 14.06 -13.12 -1.99
CA ASP A 189 14.15 -13.73 -3.33
C ASP A 189 14.76 -12.79 -4.38
N ASN A 190 14.74 -11.48 -4.14
CA ASN A 190 15.14 -10.45 -5.10
C ASN A 190 16.36 -9.63 -4.65
N LEU A 191 16.93 -9.91 -3.46
CA LEU A 191 18.07 -9.21 -2.91
C LEU A 191 19.35 -9.47 -3.71
N LEU A 192 19.67 -10.74 -3.99
CA LEU A 192 20.86 -11.10 -4.78
C LEU A 192 20.81 -10.57 -6.22
N PRO A 193 19.67 -10.63 -6.95
CA PRO A 193 19.50 -9.93 -8.22
C PRO A 193 19.81 -8.43 -8.11
N ALA A 194 19.26 -7.72 -7.10
CA ALA A 194 19.47 -6.29 -6.94
C ALA A 194 20.96 -5.94 -6.71
N LEU A 195 21.64 -6.69 -5.84
CA LEU A 195 23.07 -6.52 -5.58
C LEU A 195 23.91 -6.79 -6.84
N SER A 196 23.55 -7.80 -7.62
CA SER A 196 24.23 -8.12 -8.89
C SER A 196 24.09 -7.00 -9.92
N VAL A 197 22.93 -6.36 -10.00
CA VAL A 197 22.71 -5.20 -10.88
C VAL A 197 23.55 -4.01 -10.45
N LEU A 198 23.63 -3.74 -9.15
CA LEU A 198 24.48 -2.66 -8.62
C LEU A 198 25.97 -2.94 -8.82
N GLU A 199 26.42 -4.19 -8.66
CA GLU A 199 27.80 -4.58 -8.99
C GLU A 199 28.11 -4.33 -10.48
N ARG A 200 27.19 -4.70 -11.36
CA ARG A 200 27.32 -4.53 -12.82
C ARG A 200 27.41 -3.05 -13.20
N ARG A 201 26.52 -2.21 -12.64
CA ARG A 201 26.54 -0.75 -12.83
C ARG A 201 27.83 -0.11 -12.29
N ALA A 202 28.32 -0.57 -11.15
CA ALA A 202 29.61 -0.14 -10.60
C ALA A 202 30.81 -0.50 -11.49
N LYS A 203 30.69 -1.52 -12.36
CA LYS A 203 31.69 -1.85 -13.38
C LYS A 203 31.49 -1.08 -14.69
N GLY A 204 30.49 -0.22 -14.78
CA GLY A 204 30.16 0.58 -15.96
C GLY A 204 29.19 -0.08 -16.94
N ASP A 205 28.59 -1.23 -16.60
CA ASP A 205 27.59 -1.88 -17.43
C ASP A 205 26.18 -1.45 -17.01
N TYR A 206 25.57 -0.62 -17.85
CA TYR A 206 24.22 -0.08 -17.70
C TYR A 206 23.21 -0.73 -18.66
N SER A 207 23.48 -1.98 -19.08
CA SER A 207 22.52 -2.74 -19.89
C SER A 207 21.16 -2.83 -19.18
N PRO A 208 20.04 -2.85 -19.94
CA PRO A 208 18.71 -2.93 -19.37
C PRO A 208 18.57 -4.08 -18.36
N ASP A 209 17.88 -3.80 -17.26
CA ASP A 209 17.51 -4.80 -16.27
C ASP A 209 16.11 -5.34 -16.57
N GLU A 210 15.99 -6.66 -16.74
CA GLU A 210 14.73 -7.33 -17.04
C GLU A 210 14.00 -7.80 -15.78
N THR A 211 14.67 -7.86 -14.62
CA THR A 211 14.07 -8.29 -13.34
C THR A 211 12.80 -7.52 -13.00
N PRO A 212 12.72 -6.18 -13.17
CA PRO A 212 11.49 -5.42 -12.93
C PRO A 212 10.25 -5.90 -13.72
N ASN A 213 10.44 -6.50 -14.90
CA ASN A 213 9.34 -6.95 -15.76
C ASN A 213 8.67 -8.23 -15.26
N ALA A 214 9.33 -8.97 -14.36
CA ALA A 214 8.80 -10.21 -13.79
C ALA A 214 7.81 -9.96 -12.63
N PHE A 215 7.79 -8.75 -12.06
CA PHE A 215 6.91 -8.46 -10.93
C PHE A 215 5.46 -8.23 -11.38
N PRO A 216 4.47 -8.77 -10.65
CA PRO A 216 3.08 -8.44 -10.88
C PRO A 216 2.80 -6.97 -10.54
N PRO A 217 1.79 -6.35 -11.17
CA PRO A 217 1.40 -4.98 -10.85
C PRO A 217 0.90 -4.91 -9.41
N PHE A 218 1.40 -3.92 -8.65
CA PHE A 218 0.95 -3.72 -7.27
C PHE A 218 -0.46 -3.14 -7.26
N THR A 219 -1.41 -3.96 -6.84
CA THR A 219 -2.78 -3.51 -6.58
C THR A 219 -2.87 -3.02 -5.14
N GLU A 220 -2.69 -1.71 -4.94
CA GLU A 220 -3.25 -1.08 -3.75
C GLU A 220 -4.74 -1.37 -3.79
N GLY A 221 -5.28 -2.08 -2.79
CA GLY A 221 -6.69 -2.45 -2.75
C GLY A 221 -7.53 -1.22 -3.06
N LEU A 222 -8.03 -1.15 -4.30
CA LEU A 222 -8.30 0.08 -5.05
C LEU A 222 -8.45 1.32 -4.18
N ALA A 223 -7.36 2.09 -4.06
CA ALA A 223 -7.52 3.53 -3.93
C ALA A 223 -8.14 4.00 -5.26
N LEU A 224 -9.46 3.94 -5.38
CA LEU A 224 -10.21 4.75 -6.34
C LEU A 224 -10.05 6.21 -5.89
N GLY A 225 -8.89 6.77 -6.22
CA GLY A 225 -8.46 8.09 -5.80
C GLY A 225 -7.37 8.67 -6.70
N SER A 226 -7.26 8.19 -7.94
CA SER A 226 -6.48 8.85 -9.00
C SER A 226 -6.84 8.35 -10.41
N SER A 227 -8.06 7.84 -10.62
CA SER A 227 -8.65 7.87 -11.97
C SER A 227 -9.13 9.31 -12.19
N GLY A 228 -8.35 10.07 -12.96
CA GLY A 228 -8.44 11.52 -13.08
C GLY A 228 -9.77 12.02 -13.62
N VAL A 229 -10.69 12.31 -12.70
CA VAL A 229 -11.77 13.27 -12.92
C VAL A 229 -11.75 14.20 -11.72
N SER A 230 -11.18 15.38 -11.91
CA SER A 230 -11.20 16.45 -10.95
C SER A 230 -12.64 16.83 -10.60
N CYS A 231 -12.88 17.35 -9.39
CA CYS A 231 -14.18 17.91 -9.02
C CYS A 231 -14.68 18.96 -10.03
N TRP A 232 -13.74 19.62 -10.72
CA TRP A 232 -14.03 20.54 -11.81
C TRP A 232 -14.59 19.85 -13.06
N GLU A 233 -14.02 18.72 -13.47
CA GLU A 233 -14.54 17.94 -14.61
C GLU A 233 -15.92 17.34 -14.31
N LEU A 234 -16.20 16.95 -13.05
CA LEU A 234 -17.55 16.55 -12.63
C LEU A 234 -18.53 17.73 -12.68
N PHE A 235 -18.10 18.92 -12.30
CA PHE A 235 -18.91 20.13 -12.37
C PHE A 235 -19.24 20.51 -13.82
N GLU A 236 -18.25 20.49 -14.72
CA GLU A 236 -18.47 20.75 -16.15
C GLU A 236 -19.38 19.68 -16.79
N ALA A 237 -19.21 18.40 -16.43
CA ALA A 237 -20.10 17.33 -16.86
C ALA A 237 -21.54 17.54 -16.38
N PHE A 238 -21.73 18.01 -15.14
CA PHE A 238 -23.04 18.37 -14.59
C PHE A 238 -23.68 19.54 -15.33
N VAL A 239 -22.92 20.60 -15.63
CA VAL A 239 -23.40 21.75 -16.42
C VAL A 239 -23.83 21.31 -17.82
N LEU A 240 -23.04 20.47 -18.49
CA LEU A 240 -23.35 19.92 -19.80
C LEU A 240 -24.62 19.06 -19.79
N ALA A 241 -24.79 18.22 -18.77
CA ALA A 241 -25.92 17.30 -18.66
C ALA A 241 -27.23 18.03 -18.30
N THR A 242 -27.17 19.01 -17.41
CA THR A 242 -28.38 19.65 -16.85
C THR A 242 -28.74 20.98 -17.52
N LYS A 243 -27.83 21.54 -18.34
CA LYS A 243 -28.00 22.80 -19.08
C LYS A 243 -28.67 23.91 -18.26
N PRO A 244 -28.16 24.24 -17.06
CA PRO A 244 -28.72 25.30 -16.24
C PRO A 244 -28.48 26.67 -16.91
N ALA A 245 -29.26 27.67 -16.53
CA ALA A 245 -29.14 29.01 -17.10
C ALA A 245 -27.72 29.59 -16.92
N ASP A 246 -27.19 30.27 -17.93
CA ASP A 246 -25.81 30.80 -17.95
C ASP A 246 -25.49 31.70 -16.76
N LYS A 247 -26.46 32.50 -16.31
CA LYS A 247 -26.32 33.37 -15.13
C LYS A 247 -26.09 32.58 -13.84
N THR A 248 -26.63 31.37 -13.75
CA THR A 248 -26.45 30.45 -12.62
C THR A 248 -25.07 29.80 -12.67
N VAL A 249 -24.63 29.35 -13.84
CA VAL A 249 -23.28 28.77 -14.03
C VAL A 249 -22.20 29.82 -13.72
N ASN A 250 -22.36 31.03 -14.23
CA ASN A 250 -21.42 32.12 -13.98
C ASN A 250 -21.35 32.51 -12.50
N ARG A 251 -22.45 32.41 -11.76
CA ARG A 251 -22.46 32.64 -10.30
C ARG A 251 -21.70 31.56 -9.54
N TRP A 252 -21.86 30.29 -9.94
CA TRP A 252 -21.11 29.18 -9.34
C TRP A 252 -19.60 29.28 -9.64
N ARG A 253 -19.25 29.70 -10.86
CA ARG A 253 -17.86 29.95 -11.28
C ARG A 253 -17.22 31.18 -10.62
N ALA A 254 -18.03 32.19 -10.27
CA ALA A 254 -17.57 33.44 -9.68
C ALA A 254 -17.44 33.42 -8.14
N THR A 255 -17.62 32.27 -7.49
CA THR A 255 -17.24 32.13 -6.07
C THR A 255 -15.72 32.26 -5.99
N PRO A 256 -15.18 33.31 -5.34
CA PRO A 256 -13.74 33.50 -5.26
C PRO A 256 -13.22 32.51 -4.23
N ASP A 257 -12.41 31.55 -4.66
CA ASP A 257 -11.28 31.10 -3.86
C ASP A 257 -10.31 30.38 -4.81
N GLU A 258 -9.32 31.15 -5.27
CA GLU A 258 -8.04 30.64 -5.73
C GLU A 258 -7.47 29.64 -4.70
N GLU A 259 -7.83 29.81 -3.42
CA GLU A 259 -7.59 28.91 -2.29
C GLU A 259 -8.30 27.54 -2.40
N LEU A 260 -9.54 27.49 -2.91
CA LEU A 260 -10.27 26.25 -3.20
C LEU A 260 -9.68 25.56 -4.44
N ARG A 261 -9.21 26.35 -5.42
CA ARG A 261 -8.57 25.82 -6.62
C ARG A 261 -7.19 25.21 -6.33
N ASP A 262 -6.40 25.86 -5.47
CA ASP A 262 -5.10 25.36 -5.02
C ASP A 262 -5.24 24.14 -4.08
N ALA A 263 -6.23 24.16 -3.17
CA ALA A 263 -6.53 23.03 -2.29
C ALA A 263 -7.01 21.78 -3.06
N LEU A 264 -7.77 21.97 -4.15
CA LEU A 264 -8.31 20.87 -4.96
C LEU A 264 -7.33 20.36 -6.03
N THR A 265 -6.27 21.11 -6.35
CA THR A 265 -5.23 20.69 -7.31
C THR A 265 -3.92 20.25 -6.66
N GLY A 266 -3.86 20.24 -5.32
CA GLY A 266 -2.71 19.71 -4.55
C GLY A 266 -1.46 20.58 -4.60
N ARG A 267 -1.55 21.85 -5.03
CA ARG A 267 -0.42 22.79 -5.05
C ARG A 267 -0.43 23.63 -3.77
N SER A 268 0.27 23.16 -2.74
CA SER A 268 0.55 23.97 -1.55
C SER A 268 1.51 25.12 -1.90
N SER A 269 1.02 26.36 -2.04
CA SER A 269 1.87 27.54 -1.96
C SER A 269 2.03 27.96 -0.49
N GLY A 270 3.25 27.82 0.03
CA GLY A 270 3.59 28.14 1.41
C GLY A 270 3.57 29.64 1.69
N LYS A 271 2.39 30.23 1.89
CA LYS A 271 2.23 31.59 2.44
C LYS A 271 1.39 31.56 3.71
N SER A 272 2.07 31.61 4.84
CA SER A 272 1.48 31.99 6.12
C SER A 272 1.11 33.48 6.07
N VAL A 273 -0.18 33.78 6.30
CA VAL A 273 -0.60 35.14 6.65
C VAL A 273 -1.53 35.04 7.86
N GLY A 274 -1.05 35.54 8.99
CA GLY A 274 -1.79 35.61 10.24
C GLY A 274 -3.01 36.51 10.10
N ARG A 275 -4.16 36.02 10.60
CA ARG A 275 -5.38 36.81 10.72
C ARG A 275 -5.72 36.94 12.21
N THR A 276 -5.31 38.05 12.81
CA THR A 276 -5.75 38.50 14.13
C THR A 276 -7.21 38.91 14.06
N TYR A 277 -8.10 38.22 14.77
CA TYR A 277 -9.45 38.71 15.05
C TYR A 277 -9.39 39.61 16.29
N GLY A 278 -9.51 40.92 16.06
CA GLY A 278 -9.75 41.89 17.12
C GLY A 278 -11.21 41.81 17.57
N ALA A 279 -11.45 41.26 18.75
CA ALA A 279 -12.71 41.42 19.47
C ALA A 279 -12.53 42.55 20.49
N LYS A 280 -13.14 43.71 20.22
CA LYS A 280 -13.48 44.70 21.24
C LYS A 280 -14.69 44.18 22.02
N GLY A 281 -14.57 44.15 23.33
CA GLY A 281 -15.65 43.83 24.25
C GLY A 281 -15.21 44.14 25.68
N ASP A 282 -15.41 45.40 26.08
CA ASP A 282 -15.30 45.87 27.45
C ASP A 282 -16.26 45.08 28.36
N VAL A 283 -15.73 44.44 29.41
CA VAL A 283 -16.44 44.27 30.69
C VAL A 283 -15.43 44.43 31.81
N ALA A 284 -15.68 45.42 32.66
CA ALA A 284 -14.89 45.78 33.81
C ALA A 284 -15.10 44.83 35.01
N ALA A 285 -14.05 44.77 35.82
CA ALA A 285 -14.02 44.63 37.28
C ALA A 285 -14.62 43.38 37.95
N LEU A 286 -13.74 42.60 38.58
CA LEU A 286 -13.75 42.38 40.04
C LEU A 286 -12.42 41.72 40.46
N GLY A 287 -11.65 42.42 41.29
CA GLY A 287 -10.46 41.90 41.94
C GLY A 287 -10.78 41.17 43.25
N CYS A 288 -9.88 40.26 43.65
CA CYS A 288 -9.48 39.91 45.03
C CYS A 288 -8.38 38.84 44.89
N GLN A 289 -7.12 39.21 45.09
CA GLN A 289 -6.36 38.91 46.31
C GLN A 289 -6.31 37.41 46.67
N GLY A 290 -5.15 36.79 46.43
CA GLY A 290 -4.74 35.51 47.00
C GLY A 290 -3.24 35.54 47.28
N SER A 291 -2.91 35.70 48.56
CA SER A 291 -1.55 35.79 49.10
C SER A 291 -0.68 34.59 48.79
N LYS A 292 0.60 34.88 48.54
CA LYS A 292 1.73 33.98 48.79
C LYS A 292 1.99 33.87 50.30
N ALA A 293 2.17 32.65 50.81
CA ALA A 293 2.97 32.38 52.01
C ALA A 293 3.41 30.91 52.03
N SER A 294 4.66 30.70 52.48
CA SER A 294 5.41 29.44 52.68
C SER A 294 5.95 28.82 51.38
N SER A 295 7.25 28.60 51.19
CA SER A 295 8.30 28.19 52.14
C SER A 295 9.69 28.40 51.52
N GLY A 296 10.67 28.83 52.33
CA GLY A 296 12.09 28.96 51.94
C GLY A 296 12.66 30.33 52.24
#